data_AF-A0A5K7YK18-F1
#
_entry.id   AF-A0A5K7YK18-F1
#
_cell.length_a   1.000
_cell.length_b   1.000
_cell.length_c   1.000
_cell.angle_alpha   90.00
_cell.angle_beta   90.00
_cell.angle_gamma   90.00
#
_symmetry.space_group_name_H-M   'P 1'
#
loop_
_entity.id
_entity.type
_entity.pdbx_description
1 polymer ?
#
loop_
_entity_poly.entity_id
_entity_poly.type
_entity_poly.pdbx_seq_one_letter_code
_entity_poly.pdbx_strand_id
1 'polypeptide(L)' 'MSTGMFVVLTGVFFFLLTCAAILDIARKDFGSIQMKALWGLLVAMVPFIGVMVYFLVGFRKGKRPAVDAPAD' A
#
# COMPACT_ATOMS: atom_id res chain seq x y z
N MET A 1 -29.99 -0.94 1.76
CA MET A 1 -28.84 -0.40 2.53
C MET A 1 -29.14 1.03 2.90
N SER A 2 -28.86 1.45 4.14
CA SER A 2 -28.97 2.88 4.51
C SER A 2 -27.76 3.65 3.97
N THR A 3 -27.92 4.96 3.74
CA THR A 3 -26.81 5.84 3.34
C THR A 3 -25.65 5.77 4.33
N GLY A 4 -25.95 5.73 5.63
CA GLY A 4 -24.94 5.58 6.67
C GLY A 4 -24.15 4.26 6.56
N MET A 5 -24.83 3.15 6.29
CA MET A 5 -24.16 1.86 6.09
C MET A 5 -23.22 1.90 4.88
N PHE A 6 -23.64 2.52 3.78
CA PHE A 6 -22.79 2.67 2.59
C PHE A 6 -21.52 3.48 2.87
N VAL A 7 -21.64 4.59 3.60
CA VAL A 7 -20.51 5.43 4.00
C VAL A 7 -19.53 4.66 4.89
N VAL A 8 -20.04 3.95 5.90
CA VAL A 8 -19.22 3.14 6.81
C VAL A 8 -18.47 2.04 6.07
N LEU A 9 -19.16 1.28 5.20
CA LEU A 9 -18.53 0.19 4.45
C LEU A 9 -17.46 0.70 3.49
N THR A 10 -17.69 1.84 2.85
CA THR A 10 -16.69 2.49 1.99
C THR A 10 -15.47 2.89 2.81
N GLY A 11 -15.66 3.50 3.99
CA GLY A 11 -14.56 3.86 4.89
C GLY A 11 -13.75 2.64 5.33
N VAL A 12 -14.42 1.57 5.76
CA VAL A 12 -13.76 0.31 6.17
C VAL A 12 -12.99 -0.31 5.01
N PHE A 13 -13.56 -0.34 3.82
CA PHE A 13 -12.91 -0.86 2.63
C PHE A 13 -11.58 -0.13 2.35
N PHE A 14 -11.60 1.20 2.33
CA PHE A 14 -10.40 1.99 2.09
C PHE A 14 -9.39 1.93 3.23
N PHE A 15 -9.84 1.80 4.47
CA PHE A 15 -8.95 1.56 5.61
C PHE A 15 -8.17 0.25 5.44
N LEU A 16 -8.86 -0.85 5.11
CA LEU A 16 -8.22 -2.15 4.87
C LEU A 16 -7.23 -2.10 3.70
N LEU A 17 -7.58 -1.40 2.62
CA LEU A 17 -6.67 -1.19 1.50
C LEU A 17 -5.42 -0.42 1.94
N THR A 18 -5.56 0.63 2.75
CA THR A 18 -4.42 1.40 3.26
C THR A 18 -3.50 0.53 4.10
N CYS A 19 -4.06 -0.28 5.02
CA CYS A 19 -3.28 -1.24 5.80
C CYS A 19 -2.53 -2.24 4.89
N ALA A 20 -3.20 -2.80 3.88
CA ALA A 20 -2.60 -3.73 2.94
C ALA A 20 -1.46 -3.07 2.14
N ALA A 21 -1.64 -1.83 1.69
CA ALA A 21 -0.61 -1.06 0.99
C ALA A 21 0.60 -0.80 1.89
N ILE A 22 0.41 -0.37 3.14
CA ILE A 22 1.51 -0.16 4.10
C ILE A 22 2.31 -1.45 4.32
N LEU A 23 1.62 -2.58 4.54
CA LEU A 23 2.28 -3.88 4.71
C LEU A 23 3.07 -4.30 3.47
N ASP A 24 2.51 -4.07 2.28
CA ASP A 24 3.20 -4.39 1.03
C ASP A 24 4.42 -3.48 0.79
N ILE A 25 4.31 -2.18 1.07
CA ILE A 25 5.42 -1.21 1.03
C ILE A 25 6.54 -1.63 2.01
N ALA A 26 6.17 -2.03 3.22
CA ALA A 26 7.13 -2.45 4.23
C ALA A 26 7.93 -3.68 3.78
N ARG A 27 7.24 -4.67 3.19
CA ARG A 27 7.81 -5.96 2.77
C ARG A 27 8.61 -5.90 1.46
N LYS A 28 8.37 -4.92 0.59
CA LYS A 28 9.08 -4.78 -0.68
C LYS A 28 10.33 -3.92 -0.52
N ASP A 29 11.33 -4.21 -1.35
CA ASP A 29 12.44 -3.31 -1.60
C ASP A 29 12.16 -2.49 -2.87
N PHE A 30 12.34 -1.16 -2.76
CA PHE A 30 12.14 -0.20 -3.84
C PHE A 30 13.47 0.35 -4.38
N GLY A 31 14.60 -0.21 -3.95
CA GLY A 31 15.95 0.22 -4.34
C GLY A 31 16.50 1.38 -3.51
N SER A 32 15.66 2.16 -2.84
CA SER A 32 16.09 3.16 -1.86
C SER A 32 15.05 3.39 -0.76
N ILE A 33 15.52 3.80 0.42
CA ILE A 33 14.64 4.15 1.55
C ILE A 33 13.75 5.35 1.23
N GLN A 34 14.27 6.32 0.46
CA GLN A 34 13.53 7.51 0.04
C GLN A 34 12.32 7.14 -0.84
N MET A 35 12.49 6.21 -1.78
CA MET A 35 11.38 5.75 -2.62
C MET A 35 10.35 4.96 -1.82
N LYS A 36 10.79 4.13 -0.87
CA LYS A 36 9.88 3.45 0.06
C LYS A 36 9.08 4.46 0.90
N ALA A 37 9.75 5.48 1.44
CA ALA A 37 9.12 6.54 2.22
C ALA A 37 8.15 7.38 1.39
N LEU A 38 8.45 7.65 0.12
CA LEU A 38 7.56 8.37 -0.79
C LEU A 38 6.24 7.62 -0.99
N TRP A 39 6.29 6.31 -1.26
CA TRP A 39 5.08 5.49 -1.36
C TRP A 39 4.31 5.44 -0.04
N GLY A 40 5.02 5.30 1.09
CA GLY A 40 4.40 5.32 2.42
C GLY A 40 3.70 6.64 2.73
N LEU A 41 4.36 7.76 2.45
CA LEU A 41 3.82 9.11 2.65
C LEU A 41 2.59 9.35 1.77
N LEU A 42 2.66 8.98 0.49
CA LEU A 42 1.55 9.12 -0.45
C LEU A 42 0.31 8.33 0.01
N VAL A 43 0.49 7.11 0.50
CA VAL A 43 -0.59 6.26 1.02
C VAL A 43 -1.16 6.80 2.33
N ALA A 44 -0.32 7.34 3.22
CA ALA A 44 -0.74 7.80 4.54
C ALA A 44 -1.37 9.20 4.56
N MET A 45 -0.86 10.13 3.72
CA MET A 45 -1.28 11.54 3.74
C MET A 45 -2.42 11.85 2.77
N VAL A 46 -2.65 11.00 1.78
CA VAL A 46 -3.70 11.20 0.78
C VAL A 46 -4.70 10.04 0.86
N PRO A 47 -5.70 10.10 1.76
CA PRO A 47 -6.68 9.03 1.90
C PRO A 47 -7.47 8.84 0.59
N PHE A 48 -7.93 7.62 0.35
CA PHE A 48 -8.62 7.18 -0.87
C PHE A 48 -7.73 7.20 -2.13
N ILE A 49 -7.17 8.34 -2.49
CA ILE A 49 -6.40 8.52 -3.74
C ILE A 49 -5.04 7.84 -3.63
N GLY A 50 -4.33 8.03 -2.52
CA GLY A 50 -2.98 7.50 -2.33
C GLY A 50 -2.92 5.98 -2.49
N VAL A 51 -3.88 5.29 -1.87
CA VAL A 51 -3.98 3.83 -1.96
C VAL A 51 -4.38 3.34 -3.36
N MET A 52 -5.23 4.08 -4.08
CA MET A 52 -5.55 3.78 -5.49
C MET A 52 -4.31 3.93 -6.38
N VAL A 53 -3.59 5.05 -6.27
CA VAL A 53 -2.36 5.28 -7.03
C VAL A 53 -1.31 4.21 -6.70
N TYR A 54 -1.19 3.84 -5.43
CA TYR A 54 -0.28 2.77 -5.02
C TYR A 54 -0.63 1.44 -5.67
N PHE A 55 -1.88 0.97 -5.58
CA PHE A 55 -2.23 -0.33 -6.17
C PHE A 55 -2.21 -0.35 -7.70
N LEU A 56 -2.49 0.79 -8.36
CA LEU A 56 -2.41 0.90 -9.81
C LEU A 56 -0.96 0.93 -10.31
N VAL A 57 -0.07 1.66 -9.63
CA VAL A 57 1.30 1.94 -10.10
C VAL A 57 2.37 1.44 -9.13
N GLY A 58 2.34 1.88 -7.88
CA GLY A 58 3.39 1.63 -6.88
C GLY A 58 3.61 0.17 -6.52
N PHE A 59 2.55 -0.63 -6.45
CA PHE A 59 2.62 -2.05 -6.10
C PHE A 59 3.51 -2.86 -7.06
N ARG A 60 3.63 -2.42 -8.31
CA ARG A 60 4.45 -3.08 -9.34
C ARG A 60 5.92 -2.66 -9.31
N LYS A 61 6.26 -1.61 -8.55
CA LYS A 61 7.60 -0.99 -8.53
C LYS A 61 8.57 -1.64 -7.55
N GLY A 62 8.06 -2.22 -6.46
CA GLY A 62 8.89 -2.89 -5.46
C GLY A 62 9.09 -4.38 -5.74
N LYS A 63 10.26 -4.91 -5.39
CA LYS A 63 10.58 -6.34 -5.46
C LYS A 63 10.49 -6.95 -4.07
N ARG A 64 9.95 -8.17 -3.95
CA ARG A 64 10.03 -8.91 -2.69
C ARG A 64 11.43 -9.53 -2.59
N PRO A 65 12.08 -9.52 -1.42
CA PRO A 65 13.28 -10.30 -1.20
C PRO A 65 13.03 -11.75 -1.64
N ALA A 66 13.96 -12.33 -2.40
CA ALA A 66 13.85 -13.73 -2.79
C ALA A 66 13.89 -14.57 -1.51
N VAL A 67 12.80 -15.28 -1.22
CA VAL A 67 12.69 -16.15 -0.05
C VAL A 67 13.59 -17.39 -0.20
N ASP A 68 14.07 -17.68 -1.42
CA ASP A 68 14.72 -18.96 -1.77
C ASP A 68 16.15 -18.84 -2.33
N ALA A 69 16.89 -17.75 -2.08
CA ALA A 69 18.30 -17.73 -2.43
C ALA A 69 19.08 -18.63 -1.44
N PRO A 70 19.73 -19.73 -1.89
CA PRO A 70 20.57 -20.52 -1.01
C PRO A 70 21.68 -19.62 -0.46
N ALA A 71 21.88 -19.65 0.85
CA ALA A 71 22.97 -18.92 1.51
C ALA A 71 24.30 -19.42 0.95
N ASP A 72 24.98 -18.55 0.21
CA ASP A 72 26.36 -18.69 -0.23
C ASP A 72 27.37 -18.29 0.87
#